data_AF-A0A6J4QTS1-F1
#
_entry.id   AF-A0A6J4QTS1-F1
#
_cell.length_a   1.000
_cell.length_b   1.000
_cell.length_c   1.000
_cell.angle_alpha   90.00
_cell.angle_beta   90.00
_cell.angle_gamma   90.00
#
_symmetry.space_group_name_H-M   'P 1'
#
loop_
_entity.id
_entity.type
_entity.pdbx_description
1 polymer ?
#
loop_
_entity_poly.entity_id
_entity_poly.type
_entity_poly.pdbx_seq_one_letter_code
_entity_poly.pdbx_strand_id
1 'polypeptide(L)'
;MRDVSVIAEEIRNGVPEILKTWRAARERAAGEEFDPRFVEEVGRVLIIFTEFLQSPEPIEAFTREGVTRSVVGEISTRQYEIGRDAVDVIEDYAALRRCVWRFVEERVDLSSFDGGQVSRFFIKLMQASDWITESGLRVFDEIAHRHMESALGQAAATDILTGLPGRELFDRRLLPLAVEEHERVALVIFDLAHFSETVASGGITRAREALLRLAKTLEDAAPEEAVRARFGDDEICLILPGASAEEAYHVSEDVLARLEEGPEALPVDAGVAVYPEHGNDAGSLVTAAFRALGMAKRVGGSGIIVAH
;
A
#
# COMPACT_ATOMS: atom_id res chain seq x y z
N MET A 1 -1.91 54.41 12.88
CA MET A 1 -1.34 53.47 11.90
C MET A 1 -2.08 52.15 12.05
N ARG A 2 -2.63 51.60 10.97
CA ARG A 2 -3.33 50.30 11.00
C ARG A 2 -2.31 49.20 11.21
N ASP A 3 -2.67 48.12 11.88
CA ASP A 3 -1.78 46.99 12.18
C ASP A 3 -2.03 45.84 11.18
N VAL A 4 -1.05 44.95 10.98
CA VAL A 4 -1.15 43.74 10.15
C VAL A 4 -2.30 42.83 10.62
N SER A 5 -2.75 42.98 11.86
CA SER A 5 -3.97 42.34 12.38
C SER A 5 -5.22 42.66 11.55
N VAL A 6 -5.31 43.85 10.96
CA VAL A 6 -6.40 44.23 10.04
C VAL A 6 -6.34 43.38 8.76
N ILE A 7 -5.15 43.19 8.19
CA ILE A 7 -4.98 42.36 6.99
C ILE A 7 -5.37 40.91 7.29
N ALA A 8 -4.92 40.38 8.42
CA ALA A 8 -5.25 39.02 8.84
C ALA A 8 -6.77 38.82 9.04
N GLU A 9 -7.46 39.80 9.61
CA GLU A 9 -8.91 39.75 9.83
C GLU A 9 -9.69 39.84 8.51
N GLU A 10 -9.28 40.71 7.58
CA GLU A 10 -9.88 40.79 6.24
C GLU A 10 -9.71 39.49 5.47
N ILE A 11 -8.52 38.86 5.51
CA ILE A 11 -8.30 37.54 4.89
C ILE A 11 -9.18 36.47 5.54
N ARG A 12 -9.27 36.46 6.88
CA ARG A 12 -10.07 35.49 7.63
C ARG A 12 -11.55 35.57 7.24
N ASN A 13 -12.10 36.77 7.15
CA ASN A 13 -13.48 37.00 6.69
C ASN A 13 -13.67 36.74 5.20
N GLY A 14 -12.60 36.91 4.40
CA GLY A 14 -12.55 36.71 2.97
C GLY A 14 -12.33 35.27 2.49
N VAL A 15 -12.07 34.30 3.37
CA VAL A 15 -11.76 32.91 3.00
C VAL A 15 -12.74 32.32 1.97
N PRO A 16 -14.08 32.47 2.11
CA PRO A 16 -15.01 31.93 1.11
C PRO A 16 -14.82 32.52 -0.30
N GLU A 17 -14.50 33.81 -0.41
CA GLU A 17 -14.28 34.51 -1.67
C GLU A 17 -12.94 34.13 -2.31
N ILE A 18 -11.89 34.01 -1.49
CA ILE A 18 -10.56 33.55 -1.90
C ILE A 18 -10.67 32.11 -2.45
N LEU A 19 -11.31 31.21 -1.71
CA LEU A 19 -11.49 29.82 -2.13
C LEU A 19 -12.34 29.71 -3.39
N LYS A 20 -13.41 30.50 -3.52
CA LYS A 20 -14.22 30.52 -4.74
C LYS A 20 -13.39 30.90 -5.97
N THR A 21 -12.54 31.92 -5.83
CA THR A 21 -11.68 32.39 -6.93
C THR A 21 -10.58 31.39 -7.26
N TRP A 22 -9.95 30.82 -6.24
CA TRP A 22 -8.93 29.78 -6.38
C TRP A 22 -9.50 28.52 -7.05
N ARG A 23 -10.64 28.03 -6.54
CA ARG A 23 -11.35 26.85 -7.04
C ARG A 23 -11.69 27.02 -8.52
N ALA A 24 -12.34 28.14 -8.88
CA ALA A 24 -12.70 28.41 -10.28
C ALA A 24 -11.48 28.51 -11.22
N ALA A 25 -10.32 28.95 -10.72
CA ALA A 25 -9.09 29.00 -11.50
C ALA A 25 -8.48 27.61 -11.70
N ARG A 26 -8.52 26.75 -10.67
CA ARG A 26 -7.89 25.43 -10.68
C ARG A 26 -8.77 24.34 -11.31
N GLU A 27 -10.08 24.33 -11.08
CA GLU A 27 -11.02 23.41 -11.76
C GLU A 27 -11.03 23.63 -13.27
N ARG A 28 -10.94 24.89 -13.74
CA ARG A 28 -10.81 25.20 -15.17
C ARG A 28 -9.54 24.61 -15.78
N ALA A 29 -8.44 24.61 -15.03
CA ALA A 29 -7.17 24.07 -15.48
C ALA A 29 -7.14 22.54 -15.42
N ALA A 30 -7.77 21.95 -14.40
CA ALA A 30 -7.85 20.51 -14.20
C ALA A 30 -8.90 19.82 -15.10
N GLY A 31 -9.92 20.56 -15.55
CA GLY A 31 -11.03 20.00 -16.35
C GLY A 31 -12.06 19.22 -15.53
N GLU A 32 -11.98 19.24 -14.20
CA GLU A 32 -12.85 18.51 -13.27
C GLU A 32 -13.19 19.35 -12.03
N GLU A 33 -14.33 19.06 -11.40
CA GLU A 33 -14.76 19.71 -10.15
C GLU A 33 -14.06 19.11 -8.94
N PHE A 34 -13.72 19.95 -7.97
CA PHE A 34 -13.09 19.51 -6.72
C PHE A 34 -14.11 19.06 -5.69
N ASP A 35 -13.77 18.00 -4.96
CA ASP A 35 -14.50 17.57 -3.77
C ASP A 35 -14.60 18.73 -2.77
N PRO A 36 -15.82 19.05 -2.26
CA PRO A 36 -16.00 20.02 -1.19
C PRO A 36 -15.05 19.87 0.00
N ARG A 37 -14.66 18.64 0.37
CA ARG A 37 -13.71 18.42 1.48
C ARG A 37 -12.31 18.95 1.18
N PHE A 38 -11.83 18.76 -0.06
CA PHE A 38 -10.55 19.31 -0.48
C PHE A 38 -10.55 20.84 -0.41
N VAL A 39 -11.64 21.47 -0.84
CA VAL A 39 -11.81 22.93 -0.75
C VAL A 39 -11.83 23.40 0.71
N GLU A 40 -12.47 22.66 1.60
CA GLU A 40 -12.50 22.95 3.05
C GLU A 40 -11.09 22.91 3.68
N GLU A 41 -10.27 21.92 3.31
CA GLU A 41 -8.91 21.79 3.82
C GLU A 41 -7.98 22.90 3.35
N VAL A 42 -8.09 23.28 2.07
CA VAL A 42 -7.40 24.48 1.55
C VAL A 42 -7.88 25.74 2.29
N GLY A 43 -9.15 25.77 2.72
CA GLY A 43 -9.66 26.80 3.62
C GLY A 43 -8.96 26.83 4.98
N ARG A 44 -8.73 25.66 5.59
CA ARG A 44 -8.00 25.53 6.87
C ARG A 44 -6.58 26.07 6.76
N VAL A 45 -5.91 25.88 5.62
CA VAL A 45 -4.59 26.49 5.34
C VAL A 45 -4.66 28.01 5.44
N LEU A 46 -5.68 28.65 4.86
CA LEU A 46 -5.84 30.10 4.91
C LEU A 46 -6.08 30.60 6.34
N ILE A 47 -6.84 29.86 7.15
CA ILE A 47 -7.04 30.17 8.57
C ILE A 47 -5.71 30.10 9.33
N ILE A 48 -4.95 29.03 9.16
CA ILE A 48 -3.61 28.88 9.76
C ILE A 48 -2.67 30.00 9.30
N PHE A 49 -2.74 30.40 8.03
CA PHE A 49 -1.98 31.53 7.53
C PHE A 49 -2.34 32.85 8.23
N THR A 50 -3.63 33.10 8.52
CA THR A 50 -4.04 34.30 9.24
C THR A 50 -3.51 34.34 10.67
N GLU A 51 -3.36 33.18 11.31
CA GLU A 51 -2.73 33.03 12.63
C GLU A 51 -1.22 33.27 12.54
N PHE A 52 -0.55 32.72 11.52
CA PHE A 52 0.86 32.98 11.26
C PHE A 52 1.15 34.47 11.01
N LEU A 53 0.27 35.18 10.28
CA LEU A 53 0.40 36.61 10.05
C LEU A 53 0.49 37.41 11.36
N GLN A 54 -0.28 36.99 12.37
CA GLN A 54 -0.34 37.63 13.68
C GLN A 54 0.75 37.15 14.65
N SER A 55 1.36 36.00 14.40
CA SER A 55 2.42 35.43 15.25
C SER A 55 3.75 36.21 15.15
N PRO A 56 4.48 36.43 16.25
CA PRO A 56 5.84 36.97 16.18
C PRO A 56 6.88 35.92 15.75
N GLU A 57 6.50 34.65 15.67
CA GLU A 57 7.40 33.53 15.40
C GLU A 57 7.77 33.41 13.92
N PRO A 58 8.96 32.86 13.61
CA PRO A 58 9.31 32.46 12.25
C PRO A 58 8.48 31.25 11.80
N ILE A 59 8.34 31.06 10.48
CA ILE A 59 7.49 30.01 9.89
C ILE A 59 7.87 28.61 10.36
N GLU A 60 9.16 28.34 10.58
CA GLU A 60 9.66 27.03 11.01
C GLU A 60 9.29 26.70 12.46
N ALA A 61 9.11 27.72 13.31
CA ALA A 61 8.66 27.52 14.69
C ALA A 61 7.14 27.33 14.73
N PHE A 62 6.41 28.20 14.03
CA PHE A 62 4.95 28.18 13.94
C PHE A 62 4.42 26.84 13.38
N THR A 63 5.13 26.26 12.43
CA THR A 63 4.70 25.03 11.73
C THR A 63 5.14 23.73 12.42
N ARG A 64 5.80 23.81 13.59
CA ARG A 64 6.09 22.63 14.42
C ARG A 64 4.85 22.11 15.14
N GLU A 65 3.78 22.89 15.20
CA GLU A 65 2.50 22.45 15.74
C GLU A 65 1.88 21.32 14.89
N GLY A 66 1.38 20.27 15.54
CA GLY A 66 0.88 19.07 14.86
C GLY A 66 -0.30 19.32 13.92
N VAL A 67 -1.11 20.36 14.19
CA VAL A 67 -2.28 20.71 13.38
C VAL A 67 -1.89 21.12 11.97
N THR A 68 -0.87 21.96 11.80
CA THR A 68 -0.45 22.46 10.49
C THR A 68 0.08 21.35 9.60
N ARG A 69 0.87 20.42 10.15
CA ARG A 69 1.35 19.24 9.42
C ARG A 69 0.22 18.28 9.06
N SER A 70 -0.75 18.10 9.95
CA SER A 70 -1.93 17.25 9.68
C SER A 70 -2.71 17.76 8.47
N VAL A 71 -3.00 19.07 8.42
CA VAL A 71 -3.74 19.67 7.30
C VAL A 71 -2.97 19.53 5.99
N VAL A 72 -1.67 19.79 5.98
CA VAL A 72 -0.85 19.60 4.76
C VAL A 72 -0.85 18.14 4.32
N GLY A 73 -0.78 17.19 5.27
CA GLY A 73 -0.85 15.77 4.97
C GLY A 73 -2.20 15.35 4.37
N GLU A 74 -3.31 15.81 4.94
CA GLU A 74 -4.67 15.58 4.44
C GLU A 74 -4.83 16.06 2.99
N ILE A 75 -4.36 17.28 2.69
CA ILE A 75 -4.38 17.88 1.36
C ILE A 75 -3.54 17.06 0.37
N SER A 76 -2.29 16.71 0.75
CA SER A 76 -1.40 15.92 -0.11
C SER A 76 -1.97 14.53 -0.43
N THR A 77 -2.61 13.87 0.54
CA THR A 77 -3.29 12.59 0.30
C THR A 77 -4.43 12.75 -0.70
N ARG A 78 -5.30 13.75 -0.57
CA ARG A 78 -6.39 13.96 -1.54
C ARG A 78 -5.87 14.32 -2.92
N GLN A 79 -4.85 15.17 -3.01
CA GLN A 79 -4.21 15.49 -4.29
C GLN A 79 -3.73 14.22 -5.00
N TYR A 80 -3.10 13.30 -4.27
CA TYR A 80 -2.70 12.01 -4.81
C TYR A 80 -3.90 11.15 -5.27
N GLU A 81 -4.94 11.05 -4.44
CA GLU A 81 -6.15 10.26 -4.73
C GLU A 81 -6.90 10.73 -5.99
N ILE A 82 -6.92 12.05 -6.26
CA ILE A 82 -7.53 12.63 -7.46
C ILE A 82 -6.57 12.65 -8.67
N GLY A 83 -5.43 11.95 -8.59
CA GLY A 83 -4.52 11.73 -9.73
C GLY A 83 -3.66 12.94 -10.11
N ARG A 84 -3.41 13.86 -9.18
CA ARG A 84 -2.53 15.03 -9.42
C ARG A 84 -1.08 14.60 -9.57
N ASP A 85 -0.29 15.44 -10.24
CA ASP A 85 1.17 15.34 -10.22
C ASP A 85 1.82 16.47 -9.39
N ALA A 86 3.14 16.43 -9.26
CA ALA A 86 3.90 17.43 -8.52
C ALA A 86 3.75 18.86 -9.09
N VAL A 87 3.58 19.01 -10.40
CA VAL A 87 3.37 20.31 -11.05
C VAL A 87 2.01 20.89 -10.63
N ASP A 88 1.00 20.04 -10.56
CA ASP A 88 -0.32 20.47 -10.11
C ASP A 88 -0.35 20.90 -8.65
N VAL A 89 0.38 20.19 -7.78
CA VAL A 89 0.53 20.56 -6.35
C VAL A 89 1.17 21.95 -6.23
N ILE A 90 2.25 22.21 -6.99
CA ILE A 90 2.90 23.52 -7.03
C ILE A 90 1.93 24.60 -7.51
N GLU A 91 1.17 24.33 -8.58
CA GLU A 91 0.22 25.30 -9.11
C GLU A 91 -0.99 25.55 -8.20
N ASP A 92 -1.44 24.56 -7.43
CA ASP A 92 -2.51 24.73 -6.45
C ASP A 92 -2.11 25.77 -5.39
N TYR A 93 -0.91 25.65 -4.81
CA TYR A 93 -0.41 26.60 -3.81
C TYR A 93 0.02 27.94 -4.42
N ALA A 94 0.63 27.95 -5.60
CA ALA A 94 0.97 29.18 -6.30
C ALA A 94 -0.28 30.00 -6.67
N ALA A 95 -1.36 29.33 -7.09
CA ALA A 95 -2.65 29.97 -7.36
C ALA A 95 -3.28 30.50 -6.07
N LEU A 96 -3.19 29.76 -4.96
CA LEU A 96 -3.72 30.20 -3.67
C LEU A 96 -3.04 31.48 -3.20
N ARG A 97 -1.70 31.53 -3.24
CA ARG A 97 -0.92 32.75 -2.94
C ARG A 97 -1.37 33.94 -3.78
N ARG A 98 -1.53 33.75 -5.11
CA ARG A 98 -1.99 34.80 -6.03
C ARG A 98 -3.38 35.31 -5.66
N CYS A 99 -4.29 34.41 -5.27
CA CYS A 99 -5.65 34.78 -4.85
C CYS A 99 -5.64 35.58 -3.55
N VAL A 100 -4.84 35.17 -2.56
CA VAL A 100 -4.68 35.91 -1.29
C VAL A 100 -4.13 37.31 -1.55
N TRP A 101 -3.06 37.43 -2.35
CA TRP A 101 -2.49 38.74 -2.70
C TRP A 101 -3.52 39.67 -3.36
N ARG A 102 -4.21 39.18 -4.40
CA ARG A 102 -5.21 39.95 -5.12
C ARG A 102 -6.36 40.38 -4.22
N PHE A 103 -6.84 39.47 -3.37
CA PHE A 103 -7.90 39.78 -2.41
C PHE A 103 -7.51 40.93 -1.48
N VAL A 104 -6.29 40.90 -0.94
CA VAL A 104 -5.80 41.98 -0.06
C VAL A 104 -5.63 43.29 -0.83
N GLU A 105 -5.08 43.25 -2.04
CA GLU A 105 -4.90 44.43 -2.90
C GLU A 105 -6.24 45.12 -3.23
N GLU A 106 -7.31 44.35 -3.43
CA GLU A 106 -8.65 44.87 -3.75
C GLU A 106 -9.43 45.37 -2.53
N ARG A 107 -9.24 44.74 -1.36
CA ARG A 107 -10.05 45.00 -0.15
C ARG A 107 -9.39 45.88 0.88
N VAL A 108 -8.06 45.94 0.89
CA VAL A 108 -7.29 46.68 1.87
C VAL A 108 -6.58 47.84 1.19
N ASP A 109 -6.84 49.06 1.67
CA ASP A 109 -6.05 50.23 1.28
C ASP A 109 -4.64 50.13 1.88
N LEU A 110 -3.73 49.45 1.18
CA LEU A 110 -2.35 49.24 1.58
C LEU A 110 -1.56 50.57 1.70
N SER A 111 -2.00 51.63 1.02
CA SER A 111 -1.36 52.95 1.11
C SER A 111 -1.56 53.60 2.49
N SER A 112 -2.55 53.12 3.26
CA SER A 112 -2.81 53.57 4.64
C SER A 112 -1.88 52.94 5.70
N PHE A 113 -1.00 52.02 5.30
CA PHE A 113 -0.03 51.33 6.16
C PHE A 113 1.38 51.89 5.98
N ASP A 114 2.25 51.71 6.99
CA ASP A 114 3.67 52.01 6.79
C ASP A 114 4.32 50.97 5.87
N GLY A 115 5.35 51.37 5.11
CA GLY A 115 6.01 50.48 4.15
C GLY A 115 6.58 49.21 4.79
N GLY A 116 7.01 49.28 6.06
CA GLY A 116 7.49 48.11 6.80
C GLY A 116 6.38 47.10 7.13
N GLN A 117 5.16 47.55 7.38
CA GLN A 117 3.99 46.67 7.57
C GLN A 117 3.62 45.93 6.28
N VAL A 118 3.59 46.64 5.16
CA VAL A 118 3.32 46.04 3.84
C VAL A 118 4.42 45.02 3.48
N SER A 119 5.69 45.38 3.71
CA SER A 119 6.81 44.44 3.51
C SER A 119 6.71 43.21 4.43
N ARG A 120 6.34 43.37 5.70
CA ARG A 120 6.17 42.24 6.63
C ARG A 120 5.06 41.29 6.18
N PHE A 121 3.92 41.83 5.75
CA PHE A 121 2.84 41.02 5.18
C PHE A 121 3.33 40.23 3.96
N PHE A 122 3.98 40.91 3.01
CA PHE A 122 4.50 40.27 1.80
C PHE A 122 5.50 39.15 2.12
N ILE A 123 6.46 39.41 3.01
CA ILE A 123 7.46 38.41 3.42
C ILE A 123 6.78 37.19 4.02
N LYS A 124 5.82 37.38 4.94
CA LYS A 124 5.10 36.25 5.55
C LYS A 124 4.25 35.47 4.56
N LEU A 125 3.61 36.15 3.60
CA LEU A 125 2.86 35.48 2.53
C LEU A 125 3.78 34.60 1.68
N MET A 126 4.96 35.09 1.33
CA MET A 126 5.95 34.30 0.59
C MET A 126 6.45 33.11 1.42
N GLN A 127 6.84 33.35 2.68
CA GLN A 127 7.31 32.28 3.58
C GLN A 127 6.26 31.18 3.77
N ALA A 128 5.00 31.53 4.01
CA ALA A 128 3.93 30.56 4.17
C ALA A 128 3.67 29.77 2.88
N SER A 129 3.68 30.45 1.73
CA SER A 129 3.50 29.83 0.42
C SER A 129 4.64 28.87 0.06
N ASP A 130 5.88 29.25 0.33
CA ASP A 130 7.04 28.41 0.03
C ASP A 130 7.03 27.19 0.96
N TRP A 131 6.81 27.42 2.26
CA TRP A 131 6.74 26.36 3.25
C TRP A 131 5.66 25.32 2.95
N ILE A 132 4.44 25.74 2.58
CA ILE A 132 3.37 24.80 2.29
C ILE A 132 3.63 24.03 0.99
N THR A 133 4.26 24.67 0.00
CA THR A 133 4.61 24.00 -1.26
C THR A 133 5.67 22.94 -1.02
N GLU A 134 6.75 23.27 -0.31
CA GLU A 134 7.82 22.33 0.04
C GLU A 134 7.30 21.18 0.91
N SER A 135 6.52 21.48 1.94
CA SER A 135 5.96 20.48 2.84
C SER A 135 4.96 19.58 2.13
N GLY A 136 4.08 20.16 1.29
CA GLY A 136 3.10 19.43 0.52
C GLY A 136 3.75 18.50 -0.50
N LEU A 137 4.78 18.97 -1.21
CA LEU A 137 5.56 18.16 -2.15
C LEU A 137 6.28 17.00 -1.46
N ARG A 138 6.88 17.24 -0.29
CA ARG A 138 7.55 16.17 0.47
C ARG A 138 6.58 15.07 0.87
N VAL A 139 5.42 15.43 1.41
CA VAL A 139 4.40 14.43 1.80
C VAL A 139 3.83 13.73 0.56
N PHE A 140 3.61 14.47 -0.52
CA PHE A 140 3.14 13.91 -1.79
C PHE A 140 4.13 12.88 -2.36
N ASP A 141 5.42 13.19 -2.37
CA ASP A 141 6.49 12.27 -2.81
C ASP A 141 6.57 11.03 -1.92
N GLU A 142 6.47 11.19 -0.59
CA GLU A 142 6.42 10.08 0.37
C GLU A 142 5.22 9.14 0.10
N ILE A 143 4.05 9.69 -0.25
CA ILE A 143 2.86 8.92 -0.61
C ILE A 143 3.08 8.20 -1.95
N ALA A 144 3.51 8.92 -2.98
CA ALA A 144 3.75 8.37 -4.31
C ALA A 144 4.80 7.24 -4.27
N HIS A 145 5.88 7.43 -3.51
CA HIS A 145 6.91 6.42 -3.31
C HIS A 145 6.35 5.17 -2.63
N ARG A 146 5.59 5.32 -1.54
CA ARG A 146 4.98 4.19 -0.83
C ARG A 146 4.00 3.40 -1.70
N HIS A 147 3.20 4.09 -2.51
CA HIS A 147 2.28 3.45 -3.45
C HIS A 147 3.04 2.72 -4.56
N MET A 148 4.13 3.30 -5.07
CA MET A 148 5.00 2.64 -6.04
C MET A 148 5.66 1.40 -5.45
N GLU A 149 6.22 1.48 -4.24
CA GLU A 149 6.79 0.33 -3.53
C GLU A 149 5.75 -0.75 -3.27
N SER A 150 4.53 -0.37 -2.87
CA SER A 150 3.43 -1.31 -2.69
C SER A 150 3.02 -1.97 -4.02
N ALA A 151 2.94 -1.20 -5.10
CA ALA A 151 2.59 -1.72 -6.42
C ALA A 151 3.68 -2.65 -6.97
N LEU A 152 4.95 -2.30 -6.79
CA LEU A 152 6.10 -3.14 -7.14
C LEU A 152 6.14 -4.41 -6.28
N GLY A 153 5.88 -4.30 -4.98
CA GLY A 153 5.75 -5.44 -4.07
C GLY A 153 4.59 -6.35 -4.46
N GLN A 154 3.44 -5.80 -4.87
CA GLN A 154 2.29 -6.57 -5.36
C GLN A 154 2.55 -7.22 -6.73
N ALA A 155 3.26 -6.55 -7.64
CA ALA A 155 3.64 -7.10 -8.94
C ALA A 155 4.71 -8.21 -8.83
N ALA A 156 5.59 -8.14 -7.84
CA ALA A 156 6.55 -9.20 -7.50
C ALA A 156 5.92 -10.37 -6.72
N ALA A 157 4.71 -10.18 -6.18
CA ALA A 157 4.06 -11.08 -5.24
C ALA A 157 3.14 -12.12 -5.87
N THR A 158 3.01 -12.19 -7.19
CA THR A 158 2.15 -13.17 -7.88
C THR A 158 2.93 -13.87 -8.98
N ASP A 159 2.87 -15.20 -9.01
CA ASP A 159 3.50 -16.01 -10.03
C ASP A 159 2.73 -15.91 -11.35
N ILE A 160 3.42 -15.47 -12.41
CA ILE A 160 2.82 -15.21 -13.73
C ILE A 160 2.27 -16.49 -14.38
N LEU A 161 2.85 -17.65 -14.06
CA LEU A 161 2.41 -18.91 -14.63
C LEU A 161 1.08 -19.36 -14.01
N THR A 162 1.04 -19.48 -12.68
CA THR A 162 -0.08 -20.08 -11.95
C THR A 162 -1.13 -19.06 -11.49
N GLY A 163 -0.80 -17.77 -11.46
CA GLY A 163 -1.64 -16.71 -10.89
C GLY A 163 -1.72 -16.75 -9.36
N LEU A 164 -1.00 -17.66 -8.71
CA LEU A 164 -0.96 -17.78 -7.25
C LEU A 164 -0.02 -16.72 -6.63
N PRO A 165 -0.25 -16.32 -5.37
CA PRO A 165 0.74 -15.62 -4.57
C PRO A 165 2.12 -16.28 -4.65
N GLY A 166 3.15 -15.54 -4.99
CA GLY A 166 4.54 -15.98 -4.99
C GLY A 166 5.14 -16.06 -3.59
N ARG A 167 6.32 -16.66 -3.50
CA ARG A 167 7.05 -16.91 -2.25
C ARG A 167 7.20 -15.67 -1.37
N GLU A 168 7.48 -14.50 -1.94
CA GLU A 168 7.65 -13.28 -1.16
C GLU A 168 6.39 -12.90 -0.37
N LEU A 169 5.20 -13.02 -1.00
CA LEU A 169 3.92 -12.72 -0.34
C LEU A 169 3.56 -13.80 0.70
N PHE A 170 3.88 -15.06 0.40
CA PHE A 170 3.74 -16.15 1.35
C PHE A 170 4.56 -15.91 2.63
N ASP A 171 5.86 -15.64 2.48
CA ASP A 171 6.81 -15.48 3.59
C ASP A 171 6.53 -14.20 4.40
N ARG A 172 6.20 -13.09 3.73
CA ARG A 172 6.02 -11.79 4.41
C ARG A 172 4.64 -11.61 5.02
N ARG A 173 3.60 -12.24 4.48
CA ARG A 173 2.21 -11.91 4.85
C ARG A 173 1.35 -13.13 5.11
N LEU A 174 1.20 -14.04 4.14
CA LEU A 174 0.12 -15.03 4.21
C LEU A 174 0.29 -16.00 5.37
N LEU A 175 1.48 -16.59 5.53
CA LEU A 175 1.72 -17.53 6.63
C LEU A 175 1.86 -16.84 8.00
N PRO A 176 2.60 -15.72 8.14
CA PRO A 176 2.63 -14.99 9.40
C PRO A 176 1.25 -14.57 9.89
N LEU A 177 0.39 -14.06 8.98
CA LEU A 177 -0.96 -13.64 9.32
C LEU A 177 -1.81 -14.83 9.79
N ALA A 178 -1.76 -15.96 9.08
CA ALA A 178 -2.50 -17.16 9.49
C ALA A 178 -2.08 -17.65 10.89
N VAL A 179 -0.78 -17.65 11.18
CA VAL A 179 -0.24 -18.06 12.49
C VAL A 179 -0.61 -17.05 13.60
N GLU A 180 -0.74 -15.77 13.27
CA GLU A 180 -1.16 -14.72 14.21
C GLU A 180 -2.66 -14.78 14.51
N GLU A 181 -3.50 -15.02 13.49
CA GLU A 181 -4.96 -14.95 13.59
C GLU A 181 -5.62 -16.24 14.10
N HIS A 182 -4.93 -17.38 14.03
CA HIS A 182 -5.50 -18.69 14.37
C HIS A 182 -4.71 -19.43 15.43
N GLU A 183 -5.41 -20.05 16.38
CA GLU A 183 -4.80 -20.90 17.42
C GLU A 183 -4.13 -22.16 16.85
N ARG A 184 -4.49 -22.53 15.62
CA ARG A 184 -3.96 -23.69 14.90
C ARG A 184 -3.92 -23.39 13.41
N VAL A 185 -2.84 -23.81 12.75
CA VAL A 185 -2.68 -23.71 11.29
C VAL A 185 -1.95 -24.95 10.78
N ALA A 186 -2.50 -25.62 9.78
CA ALA A 186 -1.75 -26.63 9.04
C ALA A 186 -1.14 -26.02 7.78
N LEU A 187 0.12 -26.37 7.50
CA LEU A 187 0.85 -26.03 6.30
C LEU A 187 1.17 -27.32 5.54
N VAL A 188 0.79 -27.36 4.27
CA VAL A 188 1.15 -28.43 3.34
C VAL A 188 2.03 -27.85 2.24
N ILE A 189 3.15 -28.53 1.94
CA ILE A 189 4.01 -28.22 0.79
C ILE A 189 3.94 -29.39 -0.18
N PHE A 190 3.44 -29.13 -1.38
CA PHE A 190 3.37 -30.08 -2.49
C PHE A 190 4.54 -29.85 -3.44
N ASP A 191 5.11 -30.93 -3.96
CA ASP A 191 6.27 -30.91 -4.86
C ASP A 191 6.08 -31.89 -6.01
N LEU A 192 6.26 -31.41 -7.24
CA LEU A 192 6.17 -32.26 -8.42
C LEU A 192 7.39 -33.17 -8.55
N ALA A 193 7.17 -34.48 -8.49
CA ALA A 193 8.26 -35.43 -8.68
C ALA A 193 8.87 -35.32 -10.09
N HIS A 194 10.19 -35.47 -10.18
CA HIS A 194 10.96 -35.42 -11.44
C HIS A 194 10.82 -34.11 -12.25
N PHE A 195 10.42 -33.00 -11.62
CA PHE A 195 10.22 -31.73 -12.33
C PHE A 195 11.50 -31.23 -13.01
N SER A 196 12.60 -31.16 -12.27
CA SER A 196 13.89 -30.73 -12.80
C SER A 196 14.40 -31.64 -13.94
N GLU A 197 14.17 -32.95 -13.84
CA GLU A 197 14.52 -33.91 -14.89
C GLU A 197 13.69 -33.67 -16.16
N THR A 198 12.39 -33.41 -16.01
CA THR A 198 11.48 -33.08 -17.12
C THR A 198 11.88 -31.79 -17.82
N VAL A 199 12.27 -30.75 -17.06
CA VAL A 199 12.80 -29.50 -17.62
C VAL A 199 14.11 -29.76 -18.35
N ALA A 200 15.04 -30.52 -17.75
CA ALA A 200 16.34 -30.82 -18.32
C ALA A 200 16.26 -31.64 -19.62
N SER A 201 15.24 -32.50 -19.78
CA SER A 201 14.99 -33.23 -21.01
C SER A 201 14.30 -32.40 -22.11
N GLY A 202 14.16 -31.08 -21.92
CA GLY A 202 13.52 -30.16 -22.87
C GLY A 202 11.99 -30.09 -22.76
N GLY A 203 11.40 -30.70 -21.72
CA GLY A 203 9.96 -30.77 -21.49
C GLY A 203 9.38 -29.55 -20.78
N ILE A 204 9.87 -28.34 -21.03
CA ILE A 204 9.45 -27.13 -20.31
C ILE A 204 7.93 -26.92 -20.37
N THR A 205 7.32 -27.14 -21.54
CA THR A 205 5.86 -27.03 -21.69
C THR A 205 5.13 -28.02 -20.78
N ARG A 206 5.58 -29.28 -20.76
CA ARG A 206 5.00 -30.33 -19.91
C ARG A 206 5.17 -30.02 -18.42
N ALA A 207 6.31 -29.50 -18.02
CA ALA A 207 6.58 -29.07 -16.65
C ALA A 207 5.63 -27.93 -16.22
N ARG A 208 5.41 -26.94 -17.09
CA ARG A 208 4.46 -25.85 -16.85
C ARG A 208 3.01 -26.34 -16.78
N GLU A 209 2.62 -27.26 -17.65
CA GLU A 209 1.29 -27.88 -17.64
C GLU A 209 1.04 -28.67 -16.35
N ALA A 210 2.04 -29.41 -15.87
CA ALA A 210 1.96 -30.13 -14.60
C ALA A 210 1.74 -29.16 -13.42
N LEU A 211 2.42 -28.01 -13.42
CA LEU A 211 2.24 -26.99 -12.39
C LEU A 211 0.87 -26.34 -12.41
N LEU A 212 0.38 -26.00 -13.59
CA LEU A 212 -0.98 -25.48 -13.77
C LEU A 212 -2.02 -26.50 -13.31
N ARG A 213 -1.80 -27.78 -13.59
CA ARG A 213 -2.69 -28.86 -13.15
C ARG A 213 -2.69 -28.99 -11.63
N LEU A 214 -1.54 -29.00 -10.97
CA LEU A 214 -1.46 -29.02 -9.50
C LEU A 214 -2.17 -27.79 -8.90
N ALA A 215 -1.90 -26.59 -9.41
CA ALA A 215 -2.55 -25.37 -8.94
C ALA A 215 -4.08 -25.44 -9.05
N LYS A 216 -4.59 -25.98 -10.17
CA LYS A 216 -6.03 -26.16 -10.40
C LYS A 216 -6.63 -27.25 -9.50
N THR A 217 -5.95 -28.38 -9.32
CA THR A 217 -6.43 -29.43 -8.42
C THR A 217 -6.50 -28.95 -6.97
N LEU A 218 -5.53 -28.16 -6.52
CA LEU A 218 -5.57 -27.52 -5.20
C LEU A 218 -6.74 -26.56 -5.05
N GLU A 219 -7.09 -25.82 -6.10
CA GLU A 219 -8.30 -24.99 -6.10
C GLU A 219 -9.59 -25.80 -5.90
N ASP A 220 -9.68 -26.94 -6.56
CA ASP A 220 -10.91 -27.73 -6.59
C ASP A 220 -11.06 -28.67 -5.37
N ALA A 221 -9.98 -28.91 -4.62
CA ALA A 221 -9.95 -29.83 -3.47
C ALA A 221 -9.87 -29.10 -2.11
N ALA A 222 -9.26 -27.91 -2.07
CA ALA A 222 -9.08 -27.18 -0.82
C ALA A 222 -10.37 -26.48 -0.35
N PRO A 223 -10.57 -26.31 0.97
CA PRO A 223 -11.67 -25.52 1.50
C PRO A 223 -11.56 -24.03 1.13
N GLU A 224 -12.67 -23.29 1.24
CA GLU A 224 -12.77 -21.88 0.81
C GLU A 224 -11.79 -20.97 1.56
N GLU A 225 -11.53 -21.26 2.83
CA GLU A 225 -10.62 -20.52 3.70
C GLU A 225 -9.13 -20.84 3.45
N ALA A 226 -8.84 -21.82 2.59
CA ALA A 226 -7.47 -22.23 2.31
C ALA A 226 -6.73 -21.21 1.44
N VAL A 227 -5.49 -20.92 1.81
CA VAL A 227 -4.63 -20.01 1.04
C VAL A 227 -3.60 -20.83 0.27
N ARG A 228 -3.52 -20.61 -1.04
CA ARG A 228 -2.58 -21.27 -1.96
C ARG A 228 -1.45 -20.31 -2.32
N ALA A 229 -0.22 -20.81 -2.44
CA ALA A 229 0.92 -20.00 -2.87
C ALA A 229 1.94 -20.81 -3.67
N ARG A 230 2.51 -20.18 -4.70
CA ARG A 230 3.69 -20.65 -5.43
C ARG A 230 4.94 -20.42 -4.58
N PHE A 231 5.49 -21.47 -3.99
CA PHE A 231 6.60 -21.35 -3.05
C PHE A 231 7.97 -21.49 -3.72
N GLY A 232 8.10 -22.32 -4.74
CA GLY A 232 9.35 -22.46 -5.48
C GLY A 232 9.16 -22.89 -6.93
N ASP A 233 10.19 -23.53 -7.49
CA ASP A 233 10.27 -23.83 -8.92
C ASP A 233 9.35 -24.99 -9.32
N ASP A 234 9.10 -25.92 -8.39
CA ASP A 234 8.16 -27.03 -8.49
C ASP A 234 7.16 -27.10 -7.33
N GLU A 235 7.30 -26.24 -6.32
CA GLU A 235 6.49 -26.32 -5.10
C GLU A 235 5.27 -25.38 -5.08
N ILE A 236 4.14 -25.93 -4.63
CA ILE A 236 2.93 -25.16 -4.26
C ILE A 236 2.59 -25.46 -2.81
N CYS A 237 2.34 -24.42 -2.03
CA CYS A 237 1.93 -24.53 -0.64
C CYS A 237 0.42 -24.31 -0.48
N LEU A 238 -0.13 -24.97 0.54
CA LEU A 238 -1.49 -24.79 1.02
C LEU A 238 -1.45 -24.47 2.52
N ILE A 239 -2.01 -23.33 2.91
CA ILE A 239 -2.22 -22.93 4.30
C ILE A 239 -3.69 -23.24 4.63
N LEU A 240 -3.91 -23.99 5.70
CA LEU A 240 -5.21 -24.42 6.17
C LEU A 240 -5.43 -23.86 7.60
N PRO A 241 -6.07 -22.69 7.73
CA PRO A 241 -6.38 -22.11 9.03
C PRO A 241 -7.31 -23.02 9.85
N GLY A 242 -7.01 -23.23 11.12
CA GLY A 242 -7.80 -24.05 12.04
C GLY A 242 -7.65 -25.58 11.86
N ALA A 243 -7.00 -26.05 10.79
CA ALA A 243 -6.92 -27.47 10.48
C ALA A 243 -5.89 -28.22 11.35
N SER A 244 -6.25 -29.44 11.73
CA SER A 244 -5.39 -30.46 12.33
C SER A 244 -4.50 -31.15 11.30
N ALA A 245 -3.54 -31.95 11.79
CA ALA A 245 -2.69 -32.77 10.93
C ALA A 245 -3.50 -33.80 10.13
N GLU A 246 -4.56 -34.36 10.72
CA GLU A 246 -5.45 -35.34 10.09
C GLU A 246 -6.27 -34.69 8.96
N GLU A 247 -6.86 -33.52 9.20
CA GLU A 247 -7.59 -32.78 8.17
C GLU A 247 -6.67 -32.36 7.01
N ALA A 248 -5.48 -31.85 7.32
CA ALA A 248 -4.50 -31.50 6.29
C ALA A 248 -4.01 -32.71 5.50
N TYR A 249 -3.85 -33.86 6.16
CA TYR A 249 -3.54 -35.12 5.49
C TYR A 249 -4.65 -35.53 4.52
N HIS A 250 -5.92 -35.49 4.93
CA HIS A 250 -7.05 -35.84 4.06
C HIS A 250 -7.19 -34.91 2.86
N VAL A 251 -6.99 -33.61 3.04
CA VAL A 251 -6.96 -32.66 1.90
C VAL A 251 -5.82 -33.03 0.94
N SER A 252 -4.65 -33.37 1.47
CA SER A 252 -3.50 -33.78 0.66
C SER A 252 -3.76 -35.09 -0.08
N GLU A 253 -4.43 -36.04 0.57
CA GLU A 253 -4.81 -37.34 -0.01
C GLU A 253 -5.78 -37.18 -1.18
N ASP A 254 -6.81 -36.33 -1.04
CA ASP A 254 -7.75 -36.02 -2.14
C ASP A 254 -7.03 -35.35 -3.32
N VAL A 255 -6.10 -34.42 -3.05
CA VAL A 255 -5.29 -33.78 -4.09
C VAL A 255 -4.45 -34.80 -4.85
N LEU A 256 -3.72 -35.67 -4.15
CA LEU A 256 -2.89 -36.69 -4.77
C LEU A 256 -3.73 -37.69 -5.58
N ALA A 257 -4.86 -38.17 -5.04
CA ALA A 257 -5.75 -39.08 -5.73
C ALA A 257 -6.24 -38.50 -7.07
N ARG A 258 -6.68 -37.24 -7.09
CA ARG A 258 -7.12 -36.54 -8.33
C ARG A 258 -6.00 -36.35 -9.36
N LEU A 259 -4.74 -36.31 -8.93
CA LEU A 259 -3.58 -36.17 -9.82
C LEU A 259 -3.09 -37.51 -10.35
N GLU A 260 -3.29 -38.60 -9.62
CA GLU A 260 -2.99 -39.96 -10.06
C GLU A 260 -4.05 -40.55 -11.01
N GLU A 261 -5.24 -39.97 -11.06
CA GLU A 261 -6.31 -40.40 -11.96
C GLU A 261 -5.99 -40.10 -13.45
N GLY A 262 -6.11 -41.14 -14.29
CA GLY A 262 -6.09 -41.04 -15.76
C GLY A 262 -4.74 -41.38 -16.42
N PRO A 263 -4.67 -41.29 -17.76
CA PRO A 263 -3.48 -41.66 -18.55
C PRO A 263 -2.29 -40.71 -18.36
N GLU A 264 -2.49 -39.58 -17.69
CA GLU A 264 -1.46 -38.57 -17.40
C GLU A 264 -1.23 -38.45 -15.89
N ALA A 265 -1.08 -39.57 -15.18
CA ALA A 265 -0.79 -39.55 -13.75
C ALA A 265 0.38 -38.60 -13.42
N LEU A 266 0.17 -37.70 -12.46
CA LEU A 266 1.13 -36.70 -12.04
C LEU A 266 1.60 -37.00 -10.61
N PRO A 267 2.79 -37.60 -10.42
CA PRO A 267 3.31 -37.92 -9.09
C PRO A 267 3.67 -36.64 -8.32
N VAL A 268 3.17 -36.54 -7.10
CA VAL A 268 3.37 -35.39 -6.20
C VAL A 268 3.72 -35.89 -4.81
N ASP A 269 4.74 -35.31 -4.20
CA ASP A 269 5.08 -35.50 -2.80
C ASP A 269 4.51 -34.37 -1.95
N ALA A 270 4.08 -34.68 -0.72
CA ALA A 270 3.55 -33.69 0.20
C ALA A 270 4.18 -33.80 1.60
N GLY A 271 4.57 -32.65 2.16
CA GLY A 271 4.99 -32.51 3.55
C GLY A 271 3.99 -31.68 4.33
N VAL A 272 3.48 -32.24 5.44
CA VAL A 272 2.49 -31.59 6.32
C VAL A 272 3.15 -31.21 7.64
N ALA A 273 2.92 -29.98 8.11
CA ALA A 273 3.24 -29.54 9.46
C ALA A 273 2.10 -28.71 10.05
N VAL A 274 2.02 -28.65 11.38
CA VAL A 274 0.92 -28.00 12.09
C VAL A 274 1.47 -27.10 13.19
N TYR A 275 1.03 -25.85 13.23
CA TYR A 275 1.27 -24.92 14.33
C TYR A 275 0.21 -25.13 15.43
N PRO A 276 0.61 -25.10 16.72
CA PRO A 276 1.97 -24.96 17.24
C PRO A 276 2.74 -26.29 17.39
N GLU A 277 2.14 -27.43 17.05
CA GLU A 277 2.67 -28.78 17.32
C GLU A 277 4.08 -29.03 16.77
N HIS A 278 4.36 -28.52 15.57
CA HIS A 278 5.59 -28.76 14.81
C HIS A 278 6.45 -27.49 14.65
N GLY A 279 6.08 -26.39 15.31
CA GLY A 279 6.78 -25.11 15.25
C GLY A 279 6.00 -24.01 15.97
N ASN A 280 6.71 -23.03 16.55
CA ASN A 280 6.10 -21.96 17.36
C ASN A 280 5.98 -20.62 16.61
N ASP A 281 6.39 -20.58 15.34
CA ASP A 281 6.31 -19.43 14.45
C ASP A 281 6.25 -19.89 13.00
N ALA A 282 5.93 -18.97 12.08
CA ALA A 282 5.82 -19.28 10.65
C ALA A 282 7.09 -19.92 10.06
N GLY A 283 8.28 -19.48 10.47
CA GLY A 283 9.55 -20.00 9.92
C GLY A 283 9.87 -21.42 10.37
N SER A 284 9.64 -21.73 11.65
CA SER A 284 9.80 -23.07 12.21
C SER A 284 8.77 -24.05 11.62
N LEU A 285 7.54 -23.58 11.37
CA LEU A 285 6.50 -24.37 10.69
C LEU A 285 6.90 -24.74 9.25
N VAL A 286 7.40 -23.79 8.46
CA VAL A 286 7.93 -24.04 7.10
C VAL A 286 9.07 -25.06 7.15
N THR A 287 9.99 -24.91 8.10
CA THR A 287 11.12 -25.84 8.28
C THR A 287 10.66 -27.26 8.57
N ALA A 288 9.62 -27.42 9.40
CA ALA A 288 9.04 -28.73 9.69
C ALA A 288 8.35 -29.35 8.47
N ALA A 289 7.58 -28.56 7.72
CA ALA A 289 6.89 -29.03 6.51
C ALA A 289 7.89 -29.50 5.44
N PHE A 290 8.98 -28.76 5.20
CA PHE A 290 10.04 -29.19 4.28
C PHE A 290 10.79 -30.44 4.75
N ARG A 291 10.98 -30.60 6.06
CA ARG A 291 11.59 -31.84 6.58
C ARG A 291 10.69 -33.03 6.30
N ALA A 292 9.38 -32.89 6.51
CA ALA A 292 8.39 -33.92 6.20
C ALA A 292 8.38 -34.23 4.68
N LEU A 293 8.36 -33.21 3.83
CA LEU A 293 8.45 -33.37 2.38
C LEU A 293 9.73 -34.11 1.95
N GLY A 294 10.87 -33.74 2.53
CA GLY A 294 12.14 -34.43 2.27
C GLY A 294 12.14 -35.89 2.70
N MET A 295 11.32 -36.27 3.68
CA MET A 295 11.09 -37.67 4.07
C MET A 295 10.17 -38.38 3.07
N ALA A 296 9.10 -37.73 2.59
CA ALA A 296 8.19 -38.29 1.58
C ALA A 296 8.95 -38.72 0.32
N LYS A 297 9.82 -37.82 -0.17
CA LYS A 297 10.71 -38.08 -1.31
C LYS A 297 11.67 -39.27 -1.12
N ARG A 298 12.02 -39.62 0.14
CA ARG A 298 12.98 -40.71 0.44
C ARG A 298 12.33 -42.07 0.62
N VAL A 299 11.06 -42.13 1.03
CA VAL A 299 10.36 -43.39 1.36
C VAL A 299 9.82 -44.10 0.11
N GLY A 300 9.81 -43.43 -1.03
CA GLY A 300 9.43 -44.01 -2.32
C GLY A 300 9.03 -42.97 -3.38
N GLY A 301 8.80 -41.72 -2.98
CA GLY A 301 8.19 -40.69 -3.82
C GLY A 301 6.68 -40.92 -3.99
N SER A 302 5.94 -39.87 -4.36
CA SER A 302 4.48 -39.87 -4.48
C SER A 302 3.75 -40.19 -3.16
N GLY A 303 4.17 -39.57 -2.05
CA GLY A 303 3.57 -39.83 -0.74
C GLY A 303 3.37 -38.58 0.12
N ILE A 304 2.60 -38.75 1.20
CA ILE A 304 2.33 -37.71 2.19
C ILE A 304 3.06 -38.08 3.48
N ILE A 305 3.87 -37.18 4.03
CA ILE A 305 4.44 -37.32 5.37
C ILE A 305 3.99 -36.15 6.23
N VAL A 306 3.54 -36.48 7.45
CA VAL A 306 3.27 -35.51 8.51
C VAL A 306 4.53 -35.38 9.37
N ALA A 307 4.87 -34.16 9.78
CA ALA A 307 5.97 -33.89 10.69
C ALA A 307 5.80 -34.64 12.04
N HIS A 308 6.92 -34.83 12.75
CA HIS A 308 7.03 -35.52 14.03
C HIS A 308 7.85 -34.68 15.01
#